data_AF-A0A1W6MMB6-F1
#
_entry.id   AF-A0A1W6MMB6-F1
#
_cell.length_a   1.000
_cell.length_b   1.000
_cell.length_c   1.000
_cell.angle_alpha   90.00
_cell.angle_beta   90.00
_cell.angle_gamma   90.00
#
_symmetry.space_group_name_H-M   'P 1'
#
loop_
_entity.id
_entity.type
_entity.pdbx_description
1 polymer ?
#
loop_
_entity_poly.entity_id
_entity_poly.type
_entity_poly.pdbx_seq_one_letter_code
_entity_poly.pdbx_strand_id
1 'polypeptide(L)'
;MTTQNKVLFLGKNKIEIDNKAFYYDDFTSYKTHRFSGVSLKLKLKSGKTLPLTCNDNFCDSLPLSKFVDDFEKRATDHPHIKKIKSFGERKIGLYISIVLTVLLFLSLGYQLIYNEEMTLSSLFSLLLVSLTALWSGIEIKSYGRNSI
;
A
#
# COMPACT_ATOMS: atom_id res chain seq x y z
N MET A 1 -19.80 -2.01 10.78
CA MET A 1 -18.57 -1.20 10.90
C MET A 1 -19.00 0.18 11.35
N THR A 2 -18.54 0.63 12.52
CA THR A 2 -18.91 1.95 13.03
C THR A 2 -17.98 2.99 12.41
N THR A 3 -18.47 3.74 11.43
CA THR A 3 -17.75 4.86 10.82
C THR A 3 -17.75 6.02 11.81
N GLN A 4 -16.58 6.40 12.30
CA GLN A 4 -16.43 7.58 13.15
C GLN A 4 -15.55 8.60 12.45
N ASN A 5 -16.09 9.80 12.23
CA ASN A 5 -15.31 10.93 11.77
C ASN A 5 -14.35 11.34 12.89
N LYS A 6 -13.07 11.08 12.68
CA LYS A 6 -12.01 11.46 13.61
C LYS A 6 -11.35 12.74 13.13
N VAL A 7 -11.16 13.67 14.05
CA VAL A 7 -10.35 14.85 13.81
C VAL A 7 -8.88 14.43 13.87
N LEU A 8 -8.12 14.78 12.83
CA LEU A 8 -6.71 14.43 12.67
C LEU A 8 -5.87 15.71 12.60
N PHE A 9 -4.91 15.86 13.51
CA PHE A 9 -3.94 16.96 13.49
C PHE A 9 -2.52 16.42 13.57
N LEU A 10 -1.63 17.01 12.77
CA LEU A 10 -0.22 16.64 12.69
C LEU A 10 0.66 17.75 13.30
N GLY A 11 0.96 17.63 14.59
CA GLY A 11 1.89 18.51 15.30
C GLY A 11 3.35 18.13 15.07
N LYS A 12 4.28 19.05 15.35
CA LYS A 12 5.72 18.86 15.05
C LYS A 12 6.30 17.59 15.67
N ASN A 13 5.93 17.30 16.92
CA ASN A 13 6.43 16.15 17.69
C ASN A 13 5.33 15.15 18.10
N LYS A 14 4.08 15.43 17.71
CA LYS A 14 2.91 14.67 18.15
C LYS A 14 1.85 14.62 17.07
N ILE A 15 1.03 13.59 17.15
CA ILE A 15 -0.16 13.41 16.34
C ILE A 15 -1.35 13.47 17.27
N GLU A 16 -2.36 14.24 16.92
CA GLU A 16 -3.61 14.29 17.65
C GLU A 16 -4.70 13.60 16.84
N ILE A 17 -5.31 12.60 17.46
CA ILE A 17 -6.41 11.81 16.89
C ILE A 17 -7.54 11.89 17.91
N ASP A 18 -8.65 12.52 17.53
CA ASP A 18 -9.85 12.59 18.38
C ASP A 18 -9.54 13.13 19.79
N ASN A 19 -8.85 14.28 19.84
CA ASN A 19 -8.35 14.96 21.04
C ASN A 19 -7.36 14.14 21.91
N LYS A 20 -6.87 13.00 21.43
CA LYS A 20 -5.78 12.25 22.09
C LYS A 20 -4.46 12.51 21.38
N ALA A 21 -3.49 12.99 22.14
CA ALA A 21 -2.12 13.20 21.65
C ALA A 21 -1.31 11.90 21.75
N PHE A 22 -0.58 11.59 20.69
CA PHE A 22 0.39 10.49 20.59
C PHE A 22 1.73 11.06 20.13
N TYR A 23 2.81 10.80 20.85
CA TYR A 23 4.14 11.31 20.47
C TYR A 23 4.79 10.39 19.45
N TYR A 24 5.67 10.94 18.60
CA TYR A 24 6.40 10.11 17.63
C TYR A 24 7.21 8.98 18.30
N ASP A 25 7.71 9.24 19.51
CA ASP A 25 8.45 8.28 20.32
C ASP A 25 7.60 7.10 20.83
N ASP A 26 6.28 7.23 20.81
CA ASP A 26 5.37 6.15 21.22
C ASP A 26 5.16 5.12 20.11
N PHE A 27 5.52 5.43 18.86
CA PHE A 27 5.35 4.54 17.73
C PHE A 27 6.55 3.61 17.53
N THR A 28 6.26 2.38 17.12
CA THR A 28 7.28 1.38 16.74
C THR A 28 7.32 1.18 15.23
N SER A 29 6.14 1.18 14.61
CA SER A 29 6.01 0.92 13.18
C SER A 29 4.68 1.43 12.65
N TYR A 30 4.62 1.60 11.33
CA TYR A 30 3.38 1.93 10.63
C TYR A 30 3.24 1.10 9.35
N LYS A 31 2.01 0.93 8.90
CA LYS A 31 1.68 0.33 7.61
C LYS A 31 0.66 1.19 6.88
N THR A 32 0.95 1.52 5.64
CA THR A 32 0.06 2.25 4.73
C THR A 32 -0.53 1.30 3.69
N HIS A 33 -1.74 1.60 3.24
CA HIS A 33 -2.43 0.88 2.18
C HIS A 33 -3.32 1.89 1.42
N ARG A 34 -3.16 1.98 0.10
CA ARG A 34 -3.81 2.99 -0.74
C ARG A 34 -4.76 2.40 -1.82
N PHE A 35 -5.13 1.13 -1.70
CA PHE A 35 -6.04 0.49 -2.67
C PHE A 35 -7.50 0.66 -2.23
N SER A 36 -8.33 1.25 -3.09
CA SER A 36 -9.76 1.57 -2.85
C SER A 36 -9.99 2.41 -1.59
N GLY A 37 -9.23 3.49 -1.46
CA GLY A 37 -9.16 4.37 -0.28
C GLY A 37 -7.81 4.32 0.41
N VAL A 38 -7.73 4.92 1.59
CA VAL A 38 -6.49 5.07 2.36
C VAL A 38 -6.63 4.45 3.74
N SER A 39 -5.66 3.62 4.12
CA SER A 39 -5.55 3.05 5.45
C SER A 39 -4.14 3.26 6.00
N LEU A 40 -4.08 3.82 7.20
CA LEU A 40 -2.88 3.94 8.02
C LEU A 40 -3.07 3.13 9.31
N LYS A 41 -2.19 2.16 9.54
CA LYS A 41 -2.13 1.41 10.80
C LYS A 41 -0.87 1.80 11.56
N LEU A 42 -1.04 2.44 12.70
CA LEU A 42 0.06 2.84 13.59
C LEU A 42 0.19 1.84 14.73
N LYS A 43 1.40 1.31 14.98
CA LYS A 43 1.67 0.38 16.08
C LYS A 43 2.43 1.10 17.19
N LEU A 44 1.84 1.14 18.38
CA LEU A 44 2.43 1.75 19.56
C LEU A 44 3.40 0.78 20.27
N LYS A 45 4.35 1.32 21.04
CA LYS A 45 5.23 0.56 21.95
C LYS A 45 4.44 -0.24 22.99
N SER A 46 3.27 0.25 23.38
CA SER A 46 2.32 -0.44 24.25
C SER A 46 1.69 -1.69 23.64
N GLY A 47 1.98 -2.00 22.37
CA GLY A 47 1.39 -3.12 21.63
C GLY A 47 0.03 -2.82 20.99
N LYS A 48 -0.62 -1.72 21.36
CA LYS A 48 -1.88 -1.28 20.75
C LYS A 48 -1.66 -0.83 19.31
N THR A 49 -2.64 -1.13 18.45
CA THR A 49 -2.66 -0.67 17.06
C THR A 49 -3.78 0.34 16.88
N LEU A 50 -3.46 1.49 16.28
CA LEU A 50 -4.42 2.53 15.91
C LEU A 50 -4.69 2.44 14.41
N PRO A 51 -5.84 1.87 14.00
CA PRO A 51 -6.25 1.89 12.61
C PRO A 51 -6.97 3.22 12.29
N LEU A 52 -6.49 3.86 11.23
CA LEU A 52 -7.16 4.96 10.53
C LEU A 52 -7.46 4.44 9.12
N THR A 53 -8.73 4.42 8.72
CA THR A 53 -9.12 3.88 7.43
C THR A 53 -10.26 4.71 6.88
N CYS A 54 -10.11 5.13 5.63
CA CYS A 54 -11.16 5.72 4.82
C CYS A 54 -11.24 4.96 3.51
N ASN A 55 -12.45 4.58 3.12
CA ASN A 55 -12.73 3.89 1.86
C ASN A 55 -13.47 4.87 0.97
N ASP A 56 -13.03 5.01 -0.28
CA ASP A 56 -13.60 5.95 -1.26
C ASP A 56 -15.10 5.72 -1.49
N ASN A 57 -15.60 4.51 -1.26
CA ASN A 57 -17.03 4.18 -1.36
C ASN A 57 -17.87 4.75 -0.22
N PHE A 58 -17.26 5.16 0.89
CA PHE A 58 -17.95 5.59 2.12
C PHE A 58 -17.51 6.96 2.63
N CYS A 59 -16.32 7.44 2.26
CA CYS A 59 -15.78 8.75 2.65
C CYS A 59 -14.78 9.26 1.63
N ASP A 60 -14.64 10.59 1.55
CA ASP A 60 -13.55 11.21 0.78
C ASP A 60 -12.20 10.89 1.43
N SER A 61 -11.36 10.14 0.73
CA SER A 61 -10.04 9.72 1.23
C SER A 61 -8.95 10.77 1.05
N LEU A 62 -9.17 11.84 0.27
CA LEU A 62 -8.17 12.89 0.01
C LEU A 62 -7.59 13.49 1.30
N PRO A 63 -8.38 13.87 2.32
CA PRO A 63 -7.85 14.41 3.57
C PRO A 63 -6.96 13.41 4.32
N LEU A 64 -7.37 12.13 4.35
CA LEU A 64 -6.58 11.08 4.99
C LEU A 64 -5.31 10.78 4.18
N SER A 65 -5.36 10.84 2.85
CA SER A 65 -4.20 10.69 1.97
C SER A 65 -3.14 11.73 2.27
N LYS A 66 -3.52 13.02 2.29
CA LYS A 66 -2.61 14.13 2.62
C LYS A 66 -2.00 13.97 4.01
N PHE A 67 -2.82 13.58 4.99
CA PHE A 67 -2.34 13.32 6.35
C PHE A 67 -1.30 12.19 6.38
N VAL A 68 -1.51 11.11 5.61
CA VAL A 68 -0.56 10.00 5.50
C VAL A 68 0.74 10.46 4.86
N ASP A 69 0.68 11.25 3.79
CA ASP A 69 1.88 11.75 3.11
C ASP A 69 2.72 12.66 4.03
N ASP A 70 2.07 13.55 4.78
CA ASP A 70 2.75 14.42 5.72
C ASP A 70 3.28 13.64 6.94
N PHE A 71 2.57 12.61 7.38
CA PHE A 71 3.06 11.68 8.39
C PHE A 71 4.29 10.90 7.90
N GLU A 72 4.28 10.36 6.68
CA GLU A 72 5.41 9.61 6.11
C GLU A 72 6.66 10.50 5.98
N LYS A 73 6.51 11.77 5.59
CA LYS A 73 7.61 12.75 5.58
C LYS A 73 8.21 12.91 6.98
N ARG A 74 7.40 13.19 8.01
CA ARG A 74 7.88 13.38 9.38
C ARG A 74 8.43 12.12 10.02
N ALA A 75 7.86 10.96 9.69
CA ALA A 75 8.35 9.67 10.17
C ALA A 75 9.78 9.38 9.68
N THR A 76 10.23 10.02 8.59
CA THR A 76 11.62 9.91 8.10
C THR A 76 12.63 10.52 9.08
N ASP A 77 12.22 11.54 9.84
CA ASP A 77 13.05 12.17 10.88
C ASP A 77 13.12 11.34 12.17
N HIS A 78 12.35 10.25 12.26
CA HIS A 78 12.22 9.39 13.44
C HIS A 78 12.60 7.94 13.10
N PRO A 79 13.90 7.59 13.07
CA PRO A 79 14.40 6.31 12.56
C PRO A 79 13.93 5.08 13.36
N HIS A 80 13.45 5.28 14.59
CA HIS A 80 12.84 4.20 15.39
C HIS A 80 11.47 3.76 14.85
N ILE A 81 10.80 4.58 14.05
CA ILE A 81 9.49 4.29 13.46
C ILE A 81 9.69 3.54 12.13
N LYS A 82 9.49 2.22 12.14
CA LYS A 82 9.70 1.39 10.94
C LYS A 82 8.48 1.33 10.03
N LYS A 83 8.63 1.64 8.73
CA LYS A 83 7.61 1.37 7.71
C LYS A 83 7.53 -0.13 7.42
N ILE A 84 6.35 -0.73 7.63
CA ILE A 84 6.05 -2.09 7.20
C ILE A 84 5.62 -2.04 5.74
N LYS A 85 6.59 -2.30 4.86
CA LYS A 85 6.35 -2.36 3.41
C LYS A 85 5.44 -3.53 3.04
N SER A 86 4.47 -3.25 2.18
CA SER A 86 3.66 -4.24 1.48
C SER A 86 4.52 -5.13 0.58
N PHE A 87 3.96 -6.25 0.09
CA PHE A 87 4.69 -7.17 -0.77
C PHE A 87 5.14 -6.49 -2.08
N GLY A 88 4.28 -5.67 -2.69
CA GLY A 88 4.60 -4.88 -3.88
C GLY A 88 5.70 -3.83 -3.68
N GLU A 89 5.79 -3.24 -2.48
CA GLU A 89 6.85 -2.26 -2.15
C GLU A 89 8.21 -2.90 -1.83
N ARG A 90 8.28 -4.22 -1.66
CA ARG A 90 9.54 -4.93 -1.38
C ARG A 90 10.21 -5.29 -2.70
N LYS A 91 11.53 -5.08 -2.79
CA LYS A 91 12.37 -5.51 -3.93
C LYS A 91 12.15 -6.99 -4.27
N ILE A 92 12.01 -7.84 -3.25
CA ILE A 92 11.72 -9.27 -3.39
C ILE A 92 10.40 -9.51 -4.14
N GLY A 93 9.35 -8.75 -3.84
CA GLY A 93 8.06 -8.87 -4.53
C GLY A 93 8.19 -8.50 -6.01
N LEU A 94 8.99 -7.48 -6.34
CA LEU A 94 9.28 -7.10 -7.71
C LEU A 94 10.07 -8.19 -8.46
N TYR A 95 11.10 -8.78 -7.84
CA TYR A 95 11.85 -9.89 -8.46
C TYR A 95 10.95 -11.11 -8.71
N ILE A 96 10.09 -11.49 -7.76
CA ILE A 96 9.14 -12.59 -7.92
C ILE A 96 8.18 -12.30 -9.07
N SER A 97 7.66 -11.07 -9.16
CA SER A 97 6.77 -10.65 -10.25
C SER A 97 7.43 -10.75 -11.62
N ILE A 98 8.68 -10.31 -11.75
CA ILE A 98 9.46 -10.43 -13.00
C ILE A 98 9.66 -11.89 -13.39
N VAL A 99 10.08 -12.74 -12.45
CA VAL A 99 10.31 -14.18 -12.72
C VAL A 99 9.02 -14.86 -13.18
N LEU A 100 7.90 -14.62 -12.50
CA LEU A 100 6.60 -15.15 -12.89
C LEU A 100 6.18 -14.67 -14.28
N THR A 101 6.43 -13.40 -14.60
CA THR A 101 6.12 -12.82 -15.91
C THR A 101 6.93 -13.49 -17.03
N VAL A 102 8.23 -13.71 -16.82
CA VAL A 102 9.11 -14.38 -17.79
C VAL A 102 8.67 -15.82 -18.03
N LEU A 103 8.39 -16.58 -16.96
CA LEU A 103 7.90 -17.96 -17.05
C LEU A 103 6.57 -18.03 -17.83
N LEU A 104 5.70 -17.05 -17.64
CA LEU A 104 4.43 -16.96 -18.35
C LEU A 104 4.62 -16.76 -19.85
N PHE A 105 5.48 -15.83 -20.26
CA PHE A 105 5.78 -15.62 -21.69
C PHE A 105 6.43 -16.84 -22.33
N LEU A 106 7.32 -17.54 -21.61
CA LEU A 106 7.92 -18.78 -22.10
C LEU A 106 6.88 -19.89 -22.26
N SER A 107 5.97 -20.04 -21.30
CA SER A 107 4.89 -21.04 -21.38
C SER A 107 3.92 -20.76 -22.53
N LEU A 108 3.55 -19.48 -22.74
CA LEU A 108 2.69 -19.10 -23.86
C LEU A 108 3.40 -19.29 -25.20
N GLY A 109 4.67 -18.91 -25.30
CA GLY A 109 5.48 -19.12 -26.50
C GLY A 109 5.63 -20.60 -26.85
N TYR A 110 5.85 -21.46 -25.86
CA TYR A 110 5.88 -22.91 -26.04
C TYR A 110 4.55 -23.43 -26.58
N GLN A 111 3.42 -23.07 -25.95
CA GLN A 111 2.09 -23.51 -26.41
C GLN A 111 1.77 -23.04 -27.84
N LEU A 112 2.16 -21.82 -28.20
CA LEU A 112 1.96 -21.28 -29.56
C LEU A 112 2.80 -22.01 -30.61
N ILE A 113 4.05 -22.40 -30.29
CA ILE A 113 4.93 -23.10 -31.23
C ILE A 113 4.47 -24.55 -31.45
N TYR A 114 4.05 -25.23 -30.39
CA TYR A 114 3.64 -26.63 -30.44
C TYR A 114 2.14 -26.84 -30.72
N ASN A 115 1.39 -25.74 -30.91
CA ASN A 115 -0.05 -25.74 -31.20
C ASN A 115 -0.87 -26.56 -30.19
N GLU A 116 -0.43 -26.57 -28.94
CA GLU A 116 -1.14 -27.24 -27.84
C GLU A 116 -2.27 -26.35 -27.32
N GLU A 117 -3.43 -26.94 -27.02
CA GLU A 117 -4.54 -26.21 -26.42
C GLU A 117 -4.12 -25.59 -25.08
N MET A 118 -4.63 -24.38 -24.80
CA MET A 118 -4.35 -23.71 -23.53
C MET A 118 -4.88 -24.56 -22.36
N THR A 119 -3.95 -25.19 -21.64
CA THR A 119 -4.30 -25.96 -20.46
C THR A 119 -4.77 -25.05 -19.33
N LEU A 120 -5.62 -25.59 -18.45
CA LEU A 120 -6.15 -24.88 -17.27
C LEU A 120 -5.03 -24.25 -16.41
N SER A 121 -3.83 -24.85 -16.44
CA SER A 121 -2.60 -24.35 -15.80
C SER A 121 -2.09 -23.02 -16.40
N SER A 122 -2.10 -22.86 -17.73
CA SER A 122 -1.66 -21.60 -18.36
C SER A 122 -2.64 -20.46 -18.12
N LEU A 123 -3.94 -20.76 -18.03
CA LEU A 123 -4.96 -19.79 -17.59
C LEU A 123 -4.78 -19.39 -16.12
N PHE A 124 -4.51 -20.36 -15.24
CA PHE A 124 -4.31 -20.10 -13.82
C PHE A 124 -3.05 -19.25 -13.55
N SER A 125 -1.98 -19.48 -14.31
CA SER A 125 -0.76 -18.66 -14.24
C SER A 125 -0.96 -17.24 -14.75
N LEU A 126 -1.74 -17.04 -15.82
CA LEU A 126 -2.21 -15.71 -16.27
C LEU A 126 -3.00 -14.97 -15.19
N LEU A 127 -3.90 -15.69 -14.52
CA LEU A 127 -4.70 -15.13 -13.44
C LEU A 127 -3.82 -14.75 -12.23
N LEU A 128 -2.86 -15.60 -11.85
CA LEU A 128 -1.89 -15.31 -10.79
C LEU A 128 -1.01 -14.09 -11.10
N VAL A 129 -0.50 -13.97 -12.31
CA VAL A 129 0.30 -12.80 -12.73
C VAL A 129 -0.54 -11.52 -12.69
N SER A 130 -1.76 -11.55 -13.20
CA SER A 130 -2.67 -10.39 -13.14
C SER A 130 -3.04 -10.00 -11.70
N LEU A 131 -3.23 -10.98 -10.81
CA LEU A 131 -3.45 -10.76 -9.38
C LEU A 131 -2.22 -10.15 -8.71
N THR A 132 -1.00 -10.60 -9.03
CA THR A 132 0.23 -10.01 -8.49
C THR A 132 0.45 -8.59 -8.99
N ALA A 133 0.08 -8.27 -10.24
CA ALA A 133 0.10 -6.92 -10.78
C ALA A 133 -0.89 -6.01 -10.04
N LEU A 134 -2.12 -6.48 -9.79
CA LEU A 134 -3.13 -5.75 -8.99
C LEU A 134 -2.69 -5.54 -7.53
N TRP A 135 -2.03 -6.53 -6.93
CA TRP A 135 -1.49 -6.46 -5.57
C TRP A 135 -0.19 -5.66 -5.44
N SER A 136 0.48 -5.36 -6.56
CA SER A 136 1.72 -4.60 -6.54
C SER A 136 1.50 -3.13 -6.17
N GLY A 137 0.25 -2.63 -6.19
CA GLY A 137 -0.08 -1.30 -5.70
C GLY A 137 0.82 -0.23 -6.30
N ILE A 138 1.08 -0.33 -7.62
CA ILE A 138 1.86 0.67 -8.34
C ILE A 138 1.12 1.99 -8.18
N GLU A 139 1.64 2.87 -7.34
CA GLU A 139 1.37 4.29 -7.47
C GLU A 139 1.90 4.70 -8.83
N ILE A 140 0.99 4.76 -9.81
CA ILE A 140 1.21 5.64 -10.95
C ILE A 140 1.26 7.02 -10.32
N LYS A 141 2.47 7.54 -10.08
CA LYS A 141 2.66 8.97 -9.89
C LYS A 141 2.02 9.59 -11.13
N SER A 142 0.82 10.12 -10.97
CA SER A 142 0.30 11.12 -11.88
C SER A 142 1.28 12.28 -11.74
N TYR A 143 2.28 12.31 -12.62
CA TYR A 143 2.98 13.53 -12.92
C TYR A 143 1.90 14.45 -13.44
N GLY A 144 1.35 15.23 -12.52
CA GLY A 144 0.50 16.36 -12.83
C GLY A 144 1.21 17.11 -13.94
N ARG A 145 0.56 17.09 -15.09
CA ARG A 145 0.79 17.99 -16.20
C ARG A 145 1.03 19.37 -15.60
N ASN A 146 2.28 19.84 -15.65
CA ASN A 146 2.59 21.24 -15.50
C ASN A 146 1.80 21.95 -16.59
N SER A 147 0.65 22.53 -16.25
CA SER A 147 0.07 23.61 -17.03
C SER A 147 0.44 24.89 -16.31
N ILE A 148 1.33 25.63 -16.98
CA ILE A 148 1.60 27.05 -16.87
C ILE A 148 0.31 27.83 -16.62
#